data_AF-A0A426Z7X5-F1
#
_entry.id   AF-A0A426Z7X5-F1
#
_cell.length_a   1.000
_cell.length_b   1.000
_cell.length_c   1.000
_cell.angle_alpha   90.00
_cell.angle_beta   90.00
_cell.angle_gamma   90.00
#
_symmetry.space_group_name_H-M   'P 1'
#
loop_
_entity.id
_entity.type
_entity.pdbx_description
1 polymer ?
#
loop_
_entity_poly.entity_id
_entity_poly.type
_entity_poly.pdbx_seq_one_letter_code
_entity_poly.pdbx_strand_id
1 'polypeptide(L)'
;MALASSLPPLSLLFLFLTLGISGVHSSPTLSPSAAMQSLAQKRKPAMDAKLPFTAHFFPQQLDHFTFRPKAYHVFYQKYLINSTYWDQGPVHTAPIFVYTGNEGNIEWFAANTGFMLDIAPKFKALLVFIEDESINCFEVIKHSWDELMAVGAKKGGMLELTKTFRACK
;
A
#
# COMPACT_ATOMS: atom_id res chain seq x y z
N MET A 1 29.88 -69.36 38.90
CA MET A 1 28.49 -69.85 39.08
C MET A 1 27.76 -68.82 39.94
N ALA A 2 26.48 -68.52 39.65
CA ALA A 2 25.69 -67.32 40.02
C ALA A 2 25.87 -66.16 39.01
N LEU A 3 25.28 -66.18 37.80
CA LEU A 3 23.86 -65.99 37.42
C LEU A 3 23.26 -64.66 37.92
N ALA A 4 23.30 -63.66 37.03
CA ALA A 4 22.49 -62.46 37.10
C ALA A 4 21.03 -62.80 36.76
N SER A 5 20.10 -62.48 37.65
CA SER A 5 18.66 -62.61 37.42
C SER A 5 18.07 -61.24 37.08
N SER A 6 17.65 -61.10 35.82
CA SER A 6 16.89 -59.98 35.25
C SER A 6 15.47 -59.90 35.84
N LEU A 7 15.05 -58.70 36.22
CA LEU A 7 13.66 -58.39 36.61
C LEU A 7 12.74 -58.33 35.37
N PRO A 8 11.44 -58.70 35.49
CA PRO A 8 10.53 -58.79 34.36
C PRO A 8 9.95 -57.42 33.93
N PRO A 9 9.57 -57.23 32.66
CA PRO A 9 9.30 -55.91 32.08
C PRO A 9 7.87 -55.39 32.31
N LEU A 10 7.11 -55.94 33.27
CA LEU A 10 5.66 -55.66 33.39
C LEU A 10 5.26 -54.70 34.51
N SER A 11 6.20 -54.13 35.27
CA SER A 11 5.88 -53.25 36.42
C SER A 11 6.02 -51.75 36.15
N LEU A 12 6.41 -51.33 34.93
CA LEU A 12 6.53 -49.91 34.58
C LEU A 12 5.30 -49.30 33.88
N LEU A 13 4.28 -50.10 33.53
CA LEU A 13 3.15 -49.61 32.72
C LEU A 13 2.01 -48.95 33.53
N PHE A 14 2.06 -48.95 34.87
CA PHE A 14 0.96 -48.46 35.70
C PHE A 14 1.20 -47.09 36.37
N LEU A 15 2.33 -46.42 36.12
CA LEU A 15 2.62 -45.10 36.72
C LEU A 15 2.28 -43.89 35.81
N PHE A 16 1.47 -44.07 34.77
CA PHE A 16 1.08 -42.96 33.87
C PHE A 16 -0.43 -42.65 33.81
N LEU A 17 -1.27 -43.31 34.62
CA LEU A 17 -2.73 -43.21 34.49
C LEU A 17 -3.47 -42.43 35.58
N THR A 18 -2.81 -41.67 36.45
CA THR A 18 -3.54 -40.88 37.48
C THR A 18 -2.95 -39.49 37.73
N LEU A 19 -3.05 -38.60 36.75
CA LEU A 19 -3.34 -37.19 37.04
C LEU A 19 -4.14 -36.62 35.87
N GLY A 20 -5.45 -36.57 36.06
CA GLY A 20 -6.37 -36.04 35.07
C GLY A 20 -6.56 -34.52 35.14
N ILE A 21 -7.34 -34.08 34.16
CA ILE A 21 -8.22 -32.90 34.14
C ILE A 21 -7.59 -31.59 33.61
N SER A 22 -7.70 -31.44 32.29
CA SER A 22 -8.30 -30.30 31.58
C SER A 22 -7.99 -28.88 32.08
N GLY A 23 -6.81 -28.37 31.73
CA GLY A 23 -6.64 -26.95 31.47
C GLY A 23 -6.92 -26.66 30.00
N VAL A 24 -8.16 -26.26 29.65
CA VAL A 24 -8.40 -25.61 28.36
C VAL A 24 -7.73 -24.24 28.45
N HIS A 25 -6.46 -24.14 28.02
CA HIS A 25 -5.89 -22.85 27.73
C HIS A 25 -6.55 -22.36 26.45
N SER A 26 -7.48 -21.42 26.61
CA SER A 26 -7.89 -20.54 25.52
C SER A 26 -6.62 -19.90 24.96
N SER A 27 -6.19 -20.34 23.78
CA SER A 27 -5.27 -19.55 22.98
C SER A 27 -5.85 -18.14 22.91
N PRO A 28 -5.08 -17.08 23.20
CA PRO A 28 -5.56 -15.75 22.93
C PRO A 28 -5.82 -15.73 21.43
N THR A 29 -7.09 -15.65 21.03
CA THR A 29 -7.45 -15.24 19.70
C THR A 29 -6.69 -13.94 19.46
N LEU A 30 -5.68 -14.01 18.59
CA LEU A 30 -4.93 -12.85 18.15
C LEU A 30 -5.93 -11.97 17.39
N SER A 31 -6.63 -11.12 18.13
CA SER A 31 -7.52 -10.14 17.57
C SER A 31 -6.65 -9.23 16.69
N PRO A 32 -6.93 -9.10 15.38
CA PRO A 32 -6.10 -8.31 14.46
C PRO A 32 -6.00 -6.83 14.87
N SER A 33 -6.83 -6.40 15.82
CA SER A 33 -6.93 -5.03 16.28
C SER A 33 -5.68 -4.53 17.01
N ALA A 34 -4.97 -5.37 17.77
CA ALA A 34 -3.79 -4.93 18.54
C ALA A 34 -2.54 -4.73 17.67
N ALA A 35 -2.38 -5.51 16.58
CA ALA A 35 -1.26 -5.37 15.66
C ALA A 35 -1.37 -4.11 14.77
N MET A 36 -2.58 -3.56 14.59
CA MET A 36 -2.77 -2.31 13.85
C MET A 36 -2.47 -1.05 14.66
N GLN A 37 -2.38 -1.12 15.99
CA GLN A 37 -2.16 0.07 16.82
C GLN A 37 -0.69 0.55 16.79
N SER A 38 0.27 -0.32 16.46
CA SER A 38 1.70 0.05 16.39
C SER A 38 2.08 0.79 15.10
N LEU A 39 1.29 0.68 14.03
CA LEU A 39 1.53 1.42 12.78
C LEU A 39 1.00 2.87 12.83
N ALA A 40 0.25 3.21 13.88
CA ALA A 40 -0.28 4.54 14.12
C ALA A 40 0.67 5.44 14.93
N GLN A 41 1.98 5.18 14.91
CA GLN A 41 2.94 6.14 15.42
C GLN A 41 2.84 7.40 14.53
N LYS A 42 2.13 8.42 15.03
CA LYS A 42 2.04 9.76 14.46
C LYS A 42 3.45 10.36 14.34
N ARG A 43 4.15 10.00 13.28
CA ARG A 43 5.35 10.69 12.84
C ARG A 43 4.85 12.05 12.32
N LYS A 44 5.32 13.14 12.92
CA LYS A 44 5.11 14.48 12.35
C LYS A 44 5.52 14.41 10.87
N PRO A 45 4.73 14.94 9.92
CA PRO A 45 5.17 15.02 8.54
C PRO A 45 6.43 15.87 8.55
N ALA A 46 7.55 15.28 8.13
CA ALA A 46 8.80 15.98 7.99
C ALA A 46 8.69 16.86 6.74
N MET A 47 8.03 18.02 6.90
CA MET A 47 7.67 18.90 5.78
C MET A 47 8.90 19.56 5.12
N ASP A 48 10.08 19.52 5.77
CA ASP A 48 11.33 20.09 5.27
C ASP A 48 12.49 19.09 5.14
N ALA A 49 12.28 17.80 5.43
CA ALA A 49 13.33 16.81 5.17
C ALA A 49 13.31 16.50 3.67
N LYS A 50 14.37 16.91 2.96
CA LYS A 50 14.57 16.52 1.56
C LYS A 50 14.47 14.99 1.46
N LEU A 51 13.39 14.51 0.86
CA LEU A 51 13.16 13.09 0.68
C LEU A 51 14.32 12.49 -0.12
N PRO A 52 14.77 11.27 0.22
CA PRO A 52 15.92 10.64 -0.44
C PRO A 52 15.56 10.12 -1.84
N PHE A 53 14.72 10.82 -2.58
CA PHE A 53 14.27 10.43 -3.91
C PHE A 53 14.73 11.43 -4.95
N THR A 54 15.01 10.92 -6.14
CA THR A 54 15.29 11.72 -7.33
C THR A 54 14.06 11.69 -8.24
N ALA A 55 13.62 12.86 -8.69
CA ALA A 55 12.51 12.97 -9.62
C ALA A 55 13.00 12.78 -11.07
N HIS A 56 12.21 12.03 -11.84
CA HIS A 56 12.41 11.77 -13.25
C HIS A 56 11.07 11.85 -13.98
N PHE A 57 11.12 11.83 -15.31
CA PHE A 57 9.94 11.93 -16.16
C PHE A 57 9.97 10.86 -17.24
N PHE A 58 8.86 10.16 -17.41
CA PHE A 58 8.68 9.15 -18.45
C PHE A 58 7.73 9.66 -19.53
N PRO A 59 8.10 9.58 -20.82
CA PRO A 59 7.19 9.93 -21.91
C PRO A 59 6.08 8.87 -22.03
N GLN A 60 4.88 9.19 -21.54
CA GLN A 60 3.71 8.33 -21.56
C GLN A 60 2.75 8.74 -22.67
N GLN A 61 2.17 7.75 -23.34
CA GLN A 61 1.10 7.99 -24.31
C GLN A 61 -0.12 8.57 -23.60
N LEU A 62 -0.71 9.63 -24.14
CA LEU A 62 -1.86 10.30 -23.53
C LEU A 62 -3.13 9.46 -23.60
N ASP A 63 -3.32 8.72 -24.69
CA ASP A 63 -4.51 7.92 -24.96
C ASP A 63 -4.12 6.49 -25.35
N HIS A 64 -4.24 5.54 -24.43
CA HIS A 64 -3.95 4.11 -24.66
C HIS A 64 -5.09 3.34 -25.34
N PHE A 65 -6.23 3.99 -25.59
CA PHE A 65 -7.45 3.33 -26.10
C PHE A 65 -7.72 3.66 -27.57
N THR A 66 -7.17 4.76 -28.11
CA THR A 66 -7.35 5.15 -29.51
C THR A 66 -6.10 4.87 -30.37
N PHE A 67 -6.21 3.94 -31.32
CA PHE A 67 -5.10 3.54 -32.21
C PHE A 67 -5.08 4.32 -33.55
N ARG A 68 -5.30 5.64 -33.52
CA ARG A 68 -5.27 6.49 -34.71
C ARG A 68 -4.01 7.36 -34.73
N PRO A 69 -3.35 7.58 -35.89
CA PRO A 69 -2.14 8.39 -35.98
C PRO A 69 -2.23 9.77 -35.32
N LYS A 70 -3.41 10.42 -35.40
CA LYS A 70 -3.66 11.74 -34.81
C LYS A 70 -3.87 11.73 -33.29
N ALA A 71 -4.05 10.55 -32.68
CA ALA A 71 -4.31 10.40 -31.25
C ALA A 71 -3.04 10.08 -30.44
N TYR A 72 -1.91 9.81 -31.10
CA TYR A 72 -0.63 9.56 -30.43
C TYR A 72 0.00 10.86 -29.94
N HIS A 73 -0.53 11.38 -28.83
CA HIS A 73 0.09 12.44 -28.05
C HIS A 73 0.88 11.83 -26.89
N VAL A 74 1.91 12.54 -26.43
CA VAL A 74 2.76 12.13 -25.30
C VAL A 74 2.76 13.23 -24.26
N PHE A 75 2.70 12.83 -23.00
CA PHE A 75 2.96 13.69 -21.84
C PHE A 75 4.08 13.09 -21.00
N TYR A 76 4.69 13.89 -20.13
CA TYR A 76 5.80 13.47 -19.30
C TYR A 76 5.30 13.18 -17.88
N GLN A 77 5.10 11.90 -17.57
CA GLN A 77 4.62 11.44 -16.27
C GLN A 77 5.80 11.43 -15.28
N LYS A 78 5.67 12.17 -14.18
CA LYS A 78 6.70 12.25 -13.15
C LYS A 78 6.74 10.93 -12.36
N TYR A 79 7.93 10.51 -11.97
CA TYR A 79 8.12 9.45 -10.99
C TYR A 79 9.34 9.76 -10.12
N LEU A 80 9.35 9.20 -8.92
CA LEU A 80 10.43 9.31 -7.96
C LEU A 80 11.15 7.97 -7.86
N ILE A 81 12.48 8.00 -7.82
CA ILE A 81 13.32 6.82 -7.66
C ILE A 81 14.19 6.94 -6.41
N ASN A 82 14.32 5.84 -5.67
CA ASN A 82 15.36 5.67 -4.66
C ASN A 82 16.08 4.34 -4.89
N SER A 83 17.38 4.43 -5.19
CA SER A 83 18.27 3.28 -5.42
C SER A 83 19.24 3.02 -4.27
N THR A 84 19.05 3.65 -3.11
CA THR A 84 20.00 3.58 -1.98
C THR A 84 20.30 2.15 -1.54
N TYR A 85 19.30 1.28 -1.57
CA TYR A 85 19.42 -0.12 -1.16
C TYR A 85 19.38 -1.10 -2.33
N TRP A 86 19.30 -0.60 -3.57
CA TRP A 86 19.15 -1.45 -4.73
C TRP A 86 20.47 -2.14 -5.06
N ASP A 87 20.51 -3.45 -4.84
CA ASP A 87 21.66 -4.30 -5.13
C ASP A 87 21.19 -5.51 -5.93
N GLN A 88 21.45 -5.45 -7.23
CA GLN A 88 21.06 -6.47 -8.19
C GLN A 88 21.83 -7.79 -8.02
N GLY A 89 22.94 -7.77 -7.26
CA GLY A 89 23.86 -8.89 -7.18
C GLY A 89 24.37 -9.36 -8.55
N PRO A 90 25.09 -10.49 -8.61
CA PRO A 90 25.63 -11.02 -9.86
C PRO A 90 24.56 -11.62 -10.79
N VAL A 91 23.33 -11.82 -10.31
CA VAL A 91 22.25 -12.51 -11.06
C VAL A 91 21.07 -11.59 -11.38
N HIS A 92 21.16 -10.30 -11.04
CA HIS A 92 20.12 -9.29 -11.35
C HIS A 92 18.70 -9.66 -10.85
N THR A 93 18.59 -10.13 -9.61
CA THR A 93 17.32 -10.64 -9.04
C THR A 93 16.63 -9.69 -8.05
N ALA A 94 17.19 -8.50 -7.81
CA ALA A 94 16.62 -7.52 -6.91
C ALA A 94 15.22 -7.06 -7.37
N PRO A 95 14.22 -7.05 -6.47
CA PRO A 95 12.88 -6.60 -6.82
C PRO A 95 12.79 -5.08 -6.97
N ILE A 96 11.75 -4.64 -7.67
CA ILE A 96 11.33 -3.24 -7.72
C ILE A 96 10.04 -3.14 -6.92
N PHE A 97 10.02 -2.28 -5.90
CA PHE A 97 8.78 -1.92 -5.21
C PHE A 97 8.20 -0.67 -5.84
N VAL A 98 6.97 -0.82 -6.36
CA VAL A 98 6.27 0.22 -7.09
C VAL A 98 5.09 0.72 -6.25
N TYR A 99 5.05 2.02 -6.03
CA TYR A 99 3.86 2.72 -5.53
C TYR A 99 3.15 3.36 -6.71
N THR A 100 1.90 2.97 -6.93
CA THR A 100 1.00 3.59 -7.90
C THR A 100 0.37 4.82 -7.26
N GLY A 101 0.82 6.01 -7.67
CA GLY A 101 0.27 7.27 -7.22
C GLY A 101 -1.23 7.33 -7.37
N ASN A 102 -1.85 8.06 -6.46
CA ASN A 102 -3.28 8.35 -6.46
C ASN A 102 -3.47 9.87 -6.45
N GLU A 103 -4.64 10.35 -6.01
CA GLU A 103 -5.12 11.70 -6.28
C GLU A 103 -4.50 12.78 -5.37
N GLY A 104 -3.16 12.84 -5.37
CA GLY A 104 -2.37 13.80 -4.63
C GLY A 104 -0.92 13.86 -5.10
N ASN A 105 -0.18 14.82 -4.54
CA ASN A 105 1.22 15.02 -4.87
C ASN A 105 2.08 13.79 -4.48
N ILE A 106 2.88 13.28 -5.43
CA ILE A 106 3.66 12.04 -5.24
C ILE A 106 4.76 12.18 -4.19
N GLU A 107 5.35 13.36 -4.00
CA GLU A 107 6.33 13.61 -2.94
C GLU A 107 5.70 13.46 -1.55
N TRP A 108 4.44 13.87 -1.38
CA TRP A 108 3.70 13.65 -0.14
C TRP A 108 3.52 12.15 0.14
N PHE A 109 3.18 11.34 -0.87
CA PHE A 109 3.08 9.88 -0.67
C PHE A 109 4.43 9.25 -0.36
N ALA A 110 5.51 9.67 -1.03
CA ALA A 110 6.85 9.19 -0.72
C ALA A 110 7.32 9.55 0.71
N ALA A 111 6.85 10.68 1.27
CA ALA A 111 7.12 11.06 2.65
C ALA A 111 6.35 10.26 3.70
N ASN A 112 5.16 9.76 3.35
CA ASN A 112 4.22 9.14 4.30
C ASN A 112 4.15 7.62 4.17
N THR A 113 4.58 7.03 3.05
CA THR A 113 4.63 5.58 2.82
C THR A 113 5.96 5.00 3.31
N GLY A 114 6.24 5.16 4.61
CA GLY A 114 7.50 4.72 5.24
C GLY A 114 7.76 3.22 5.12
N PHE A 115 6.69 2.40 5.10
CA PHE A 115 6.81 0.94 5.05
C PHE A 115 7.66 0.44 3.86
N MET A 116 7.52 1.04 2.68
CA MET A 116 8.31 0.65 1.50
C MET A 116 9.81 0.94 1.70
N LEU A 117 10.15 2.06 2.35
CA LEU A 117 11.53 2.40 2.71
C LEU A 117 12.08 1.44 3.77
N ASP A 118 11.26 1.08 4.76
CA ASP A 118 11.69 0.21 5.87
C ASP A 118 12.04 -1.21 5.40
N ILE A 119 11.34 -1.74 4.40
CA ILE A 119 11.59 -3.09 3.88
C ILE A 119 12.64 -3.12 2.76
N ALA A 120 12.95 -2.00 2.10
CA ALA A 120 13.89 -1.96 0.98
C ALA A 120 15.28 -2.56 1.29
N PRO A 121 15.92 -2.32 2.45
CA PRO A 121 17.22 -2.91 2.78
C PRO A 121 17.20 -4.44 2.87
N LYS A 122 16.09 -5.01 3.34
CA LYS A 122 15.92 -6.47 3.50
C LYS A 122 15.86 -7.16 2.13
N PHE A 123 15.20 -6.54 1.17
CA PHE A 123 14.99 -7.11 -0.16
C PHE A 123 16.00 -6.60 -1.19
N LYS A 124 16.88 -5.68 -0.82
CA LYS A 124 17.79 -4.98 -1.75
C LYS A 124 17.03 -4.32 -2.91
N ALA A 125 15.87 -3.76 -2.60
CA ALA A 125 14.89 -3.35 -3.60
C ALA A 125 15.18 -1.95 -4.15
N LEU A 126 14.81 -1.75 -5.41
CA LEU A 126 14.62 -0.41 -5.99
C LEU A 126 13.25 0.11 -5.58
N LEU A 127 13.15 1.38 -5.18
CA LEU A 127 11.87 2.03 -4.92
C LEU A 127 11.51 2.95 -6.08
N VAL A 128 10.27 2.83 -6.56
CA VAL A 128 9.70 3.68 -7.60
C VAL A 128 8.32 4.15 -7.15
N PHE A 129 8.11 5.46 -7.08
CA PHE A 129 6.80 6.07 -6.83
C PHE A 129 6.37 6.79 -8.10
N ILE A 130 5.28 6.33 -8.71
CA ILE A 130 4.79 6.88 -9.98
C ILE A 130 3.70 7.90 -9.66
N GLU A 131 3.78 9.13 -10.19
CA GLU A 131 2.70 10.10 -10.04
C GLU A 131 1.49 9.66 -10.86
N ASP A 132 0.28 9.86 -10.32
CA ASP A 132 -0.98 9.66 -11.04
C ASP A 132 -0.98 10.46 -12.36
N GLU A 133 -1.67 9.99 -13.40
CA GLU A 133 -1.56 10.56 -14.75
C GLU A 133 -1.97 12.03 -14.80
N SER A 134 -2.90 12.46 -13.95
CA SER A 134 -3.33 13.86 -13.94
C SER A 134 -3.95 14.30 -12.60
N ILE A 135 -3.10 14.84 -11.72
CA ILE A 135 -3.56 15.56 -10.52
C ILE A 135 -4.47 16.74 -10.90
N ASN A 136 -4.14 17.45 -11.98
CA ASN A 136 -4.96 18.57 -12.47
C ASN A 136 -6.36 18.11 -12.90
N CYS A 137 -6.50 16.95 -13.56
CA CYS A 137 -7.82 16.42 -13.93
C CYS A 137 -8.70 16.23 -12.69
N PHE A 138 -8.14 15.63 -11.64
CA PHE A 138 -8.84 15.43 -10.39
C PHE A 138 -9.25 16.76 -9.71
N GLU A 139 -8.36 17.75 -9.68
CA GLU A 139 -8.66 19.08 -9.15
C GLU A 139 -9.77 19.79 -9.96
N VAL A 140 -9.70 19.72 -11.29
CA VAL A 140 -10.71 20.30 -12.18
C VAL A 140 -12.08 19.65 -11.97
N ILE A 141 -12.13 18.32 -11.83
CA ILE A 141 -13.37 17.59 -11.56
C ILE A 141 -13.94 18.02 -10.21
N LYS A 142 -13.11 18.07 -9.15
CA LYS A 142 -13.53 18.53 -7.82
C LYS A 142 -14.14 19.92 -7.85
N HIS A 143 -13.43 20.90 -8.43
CA HIS A 143 -13.93 22.27 -8.53
C HIS A 143 -15.23 22.35 -9.34
N SER A 144 -15.34 21.56 -10.42
CA SER A 144 -16.57 21.51 -11.21
C SER A 144 -17.76 21.00 -10.39
N TRP A 145 -17.55 20.00 -9.53
CA TRP A 145 -18.59 19.51 -8.61
C TRP A 145 -18.97 20.56 -7.56
N ASP A 146 -18.00 21.27 -7.01
CA ASP A 146 -18.27 22.34 -6.03
C ASP A 146 -19.17 23.43 -6.63
N GLU A 147 -18.91 23.83 -7.87
CA GLU A 147 -19.75 24.78 -8.61
C GLU A 147 -21.17 24.24 -8.84
N LEU A 148 -21.30 22.98 -9.26
CA LEU A 148 -22.62 22.33 -9.43
C LEU A 148 -23.41 22.32 -8.12
N MET A 149 -22.76 21.98 -7.00
CA MET A 149 -23.38 21.96 -5.69
C MET A 149 -23.76 23.36 -5.23
N ALA A 150 -22.91 24.36 -5.49
CA ALA A 150 -23.18 25.76 -5.17
C ALA A 150 -24.38 26.31 -5.96
N VAL A 151 -24.52 25.96 -7.24
CA VAL A 151 -25.70 26.32 -8.03
C VAL A 151 -26.93 25.55 -7.56
N GLY A 152 -26.81 24.23 -7.36
CA GLY A 152 -27.91 23.35 -6.95
C GLY A 152 -28.53 23.74 -5.60
N ALA A 153 -27.74 24.31 -4.68
CA ALA A 153 -28.20 24.80 -3.39
C ALA A 153 -29.04 26.10 -3.46
N LYS A 154 -29.02 26.83 -4.58
CA LYS A 154 -29.83 28.05 -4.78
C LYS A 154 -31.29 27.69 -5.01
N LYS A 155 -32.22 28.58 -4.63
CA LYS A 155 -33.65 28.41 -4.91
C LYS A 155 -33.88 28.36 -6.43
N GLY A 156 -34.39 27.23 -6.92
CA GLY A 156 -34.58 26.98 -8.36
C GLY A 156 -33.30 26.58 -9.11
N GLY A 157 -32.15 26.47 -8.42
CA GLY A 157 -30.86 26.14 -9.02
C GLY A 157 -30.83 24.76 -9.66
N MET A 158 -31.53 23.77 -9.08
CA MET A 158 -31.65 22.45 -9.74
C MET A 158 -32.38 22.53 -11.09
N LEU A 159 -33.43 23.36 -11.20
CA LEU A 159 -34.13 23.57 -12.48
C LEU A 159 -33.24 24.28 -13.50
N GLU A 160 -32.40 25.21 -13.04
CA GLU A 160 -31.37 25.85 -13.84
C GLU A 160 -30.36 24.83 -14.36
N LEU A 161 -29.80 23.99 -13.48
CA LEU A 161 -28.87 22.92 -13.86
C LEU A 161 -29.49 21.95 -14.87
N THR A 162 -30.73 21.48 -14.63
CA THR A 162 -31.44 20.61 -15.58
C THR A 162 -31.55 21.24 -16.96
N LYS A 163 -31.89 22.55 -17.04
CA LYS A 163 -31.96 23.27 -18.32
C LYS A 163 -30.59 23.43 -18.97
N THR A 164 -29.58 23.82 -18.19
CA THR A 164 -28.21 24.06 -18.68
C THR A 164 -27.59 22.79 -19.25
N PHE A 165 -27.64 21.68 -18.50
CA PHE A 165 -27.07 20.41 -18.95
C PHE A 165 -27.96 19.64 -19.92
N ARG A 166 -29.15 20.17 -20.23
CA ARG A 166 -30.20 19.46 -20.98
C ARG A 166 -30.42 18.06 -20.41
N ALA A 167 -30.33 17.95 -19.08
CA ALA A 167 -30.55 16.68 -18.40
C ALA A 167 -31.99 16.26 -18.69
N CYS A 168 -32.18 14.97 -18.99
CA CYS A 168 -33.49 14.43 -19.34
C CYS A 168 -34.54 14.82 -18.29
N LYS A 169 -35.75 15.07 -18.78
CA LYS A 169 -36.93 15.18 -17.93
C LYS A 169 -37.38 13.81 -17.45
#